data_AF-A0A2V5WR85-F1
#
_entry.id   AF-A0A2V5WR85-F1
#
_cell.length_a   1.000
_cell.length_b   1.000
_cell.length_c   1.000
_cell.angle_alpha   90.00
_cell.angle_beta   90.00
_cell.angle_gamma   90.00
#
_symmetry.space_group_name_H-M   'P 1'
#
loop_
_entity.id
_entity.type
_entity.pdbx_description
1 polymer ?
#
loop_
_entity_poly.entity_id
_entity_poly.type
_entity_poly.pdbx_seq_one_letter_code
_entity_poly.pdbx_strand_id
1 'polypeptide(L)'
;MARLHEYQGKAILAANGFKIPRGRAASNADEAVAAAKELGGEVVIKIQAWTTGRAGIGGVAFAKKPDDVRAHAKRMLSMKVGHFPVEAVLVEQKIDIDHEFFLSFAIDDTARAPVIIFSAGGGTGIEERAASTRRISCDVDRGPLDSAVDEAVGGCGLPQAHSKQLAESIRKLFVAARSVEARSLEINPLVLTKSGEFVVADCRITIDDYAVARHPELGIEIAREFDHPPTALERIAYAVEQNDHRGTFYFAQLATAAAKGSKGLVGFHGAGGGGSMMSMDAIVNAGFTVANFTDTSGNPSASKVYRAARIILAQPDLVGYFGSGSGVASQEQYWSAYGLAKAFWELDLDIPAVIRLGGNTEDRAVDILQRMSKLLRAPVEGYRKTDTPAMIAGRFAELVESAGGAKWKPRPPRVPKFVKDPSSTMFPVKNGCVWIDTAKWPQIRSAIETHSGELIVDHAGAPATSLPSEELATKDSELLACDVESRLAGLEGFYLELDIPGLDELIGGTR
;
A
#
# COMPACT_ATOMS: atom_id res chain seq x y z
N MET A 1 5.39 0.01 -8.66
CA MET A 1 6.75 0.58 -8.50
C MET A 1 6.78 1.72 -7.49
N ALA A 2 7.84 1.76 -6.69
CA ALA A 2 8.19 2.81 -5.77
C ALA A 2 8.43 4.11 -6.54
N ARG A 3 7.90 5.21 -6.01
CA ARG A 3 7.91 6.51 -6.67
C ARG A 3 8.63 7.53 -5.82
N LEU A 4 9.21 8.51 -6.49
CA LEU A 4 9.84 9.66 -5.87
C LEU A 4 9.01 10.91 -6.14
N HIS A 5 9.08 11.87 -5.23
CA HIS A 5 8.58 13.22 -5.49
C HIS A 5 9.46 13.92 -6.53
N GLU A 6 8.89 14.93 -7.20
CA GLU A 6 9.59 15.70 -8.25
C GLU A 6 10.90 16.30 -7.73
N TYR A 7 10.92 16.84 -6.51
CA TYR A 7 12.15 17.41 -5.94
C TYR A 7 13.26 16.37 -5.73
N GLN A 8 12.91 15.13 -5.37
CA GLN A 8 13.87 14.02 -5.23
C GLN A 8 14.37 13.58 -6.61
N GLY A 9 13.46 13.46 -7.59
CA GLY A 9 13.83 13.14 -8.97
C GLY A 9 14.75 14.20 -9.60
N LYS A 10 14.49 15.47 -9.33
CA LYS A 10 15.35 16.58 -9.77
C LYS A 10 16.74 16.51 -9.14
N ALA A 11 16.86 16.11 -7.87
CA ALA A 11 18.17 15.91 -7.24
C ALA A 11 18.98 14.81 -7.93
N ILE A 12 18.35 13.68 -8.31
CA ILE A 12 18.99 12.60 -9.08
C ILE A 12 19.47 13.11 -10.44
N LEU A 13 18.62 13.87 -11.14
CA LEU A 13 18.97 14.45 -12.44
C LEU A 13 20.11 15.46 -12.33
N ALA A 14 20.10 16.31 -11.29
CA ALA A 14 21.19 17.24 -11.03
C ALA A 14 22.52 16.52 -10.74
N ALA A 15 22.50 15.46 -9.95
CA ALA A 15 23.67 14.62 -9.69
C ALA A 15 24.22 13.95 -10.97
N ASN A 16 23.37 13.73 -11.97
CA ASN A 16 23.72 13.22 -13.29
C ASN A 16 23.99 14.31 -14.34
N GLY A 17 24.20 15.56 -13.90
CA GLY A 17 24.66 16.65 -14.75
C GLY A 17 23.58 17.34 -15.58
N PHE A 18 22.30 17.19 -15.21
CA PHE A 18 21.24 18.08 -15.70
C PHE A 18 21.19 19.39 -14.89
N LYS A 19 20.78 20.48 -15.54
CA LYS A 19 20.41 21.70 -14.81
C LYS A 19 18.96 21.59 -14.37
N ILE A 20 18.70 22.04 -13.14
CA ILE A 20 17.35 22.13 -12.56
C ILE A 20 17.10 23.56 -12.08
N PRO A 21 15.84 24.02 -12.01
CA PRO A 21 15.51 25.26 -11.34
C PRO A 21 15.95 25.22 -9.88
N ARG A 22 16.45 26.35 -9.36
CA ARG A 22 16.71 26.48 -7.92
C ARG A 22 15.39 26.43 -7.17
N GLY A 23 15.32 25.67 -6.10
CA GLY A 23 14.09 25.52 -5.32
C GLY A 23 14.23 24.51 -4.18
N ARG A 24 13.19 24.43 -3.33
CA ARG A 24 13.10 23.45 -2.27
C ARG A 24 11.66 23.09 -1.93
N ALA A 25 11.47 21.91 -1.35
CA ALA A 25 10.19 21.48 -0.82
C ALA A 25 9.84 22.24 0.47
N ALA A 26 8.55 22.43 0.71
CA ALA A 26 7.98 23.07 1.88
C ALA A 26 6.74 22.30 2.34
N SER A 27 6.67 22.03 3.65
CA SER A 27 5.57 21.31 4.31
C SER A 27 4.46 22.24 4.81
N ASN A 28 4.73 23.55 4.85
CA ASN A 28 3.79 24.56 5.30
C ASN A 28 3.98 25.88 4.54
N ALA A 29 3.02 26.79 4.71
CA ALA A 29 3.02 28.07 4.00
C ALA A 29 4.18 29.00 4.39
N ASP A 30 4.68 28.93 5.62
CA ASP A 30 5.80 29.77 6.07
C ASP A 30 7.11 29.33 5.44
N GLU A 31 7.37 28.02 5.39
CA GLU A 31 8.50 27.44 4.65
C GLU A 31 8.45 27.80 3.17
N ALA A 32 7.28 27.75 2.54
CA ALA A 32 7.11 28.12 1.14
C ALA A 32 7.47 29.60 0.89
N VAL A 33 7.04 30.50 1.78
CA VAL A 33 7.38 31.93 1.71
C VAL A 33 8.88 32.15 1.92
N ALA A 34 9.50 31.43 2.86
CA ALA A 34 10.93 31.51 3.11
C ALA A 34 11.73 31.07 1.88
N ALA A 35 11.34 29.95 1.24
CA ALA A 35 11.94 29.49 -0.01
C ALA A 35 11.82 30.52 -1.14
N ALA A 36 10.65 31.13 -1.31
CA ALA A 36 10.45 32.15 -2.33
C ALA A 36 11.30 33.42 -2.10
N LYS A 37 11.44 33.86 -0.84
CA LYS A 37 12.30 35.01 -0.49
C LYS A 37 13.77 34.76 -0.82
N GLU A 38 14.26 33.55 -0.55
CA GLU A 38 15.63 33.14 -0.85
C GLU A 38 15.92 33.15 -2.35
N LEU A 39 14.94 32.79 -3.18
CA LEU A 39 15.07 32.80 -4.64
C LEU A 39 15.08 34.22 -5.24
N GLY A 40 14.45 35.21 -4.59
CA GLY A 40 14.56 36.63 -4.94
C GLY A 40 13.87 37.05 -6.25
N GLY A 41 12.90 36.27 -6.75
CA GLY A 41 12.23 36.53 -8.03
C GLY A 41 10.86 35.85 -8.15
N GLU A 42 10.33 35.74 -9.38
CA GLU A 42 9.10 34.99 -9.62
C GLU A 42 9.33 33.49 -9.39
N VAL A 43 8.37 32.86 -8.72
CA VAL A 43 8.43 31.44 -8.37
C VAL A 43 7.26 30.66 -8.94
N VAL A 44 7.46 29.35 -9.06
CA VAL A 44 6.43 28.35 -9.33
C VAL A 44 6.26 27.51 -8.08
N ILE A 45 5.01 27.24 -7.72
CA ILE A 45 4.63 26.42 -6.57
C ILE A 45 3.90 25.19 -7.13
N LYS A 46 4.41 24.00 -6.82
CA LYS A 46 3.90 22.74 -7.35
C LYS A 46 3.61 21.73 -6.24
N ILE A 47 2.42 21.14 -6.23
CA ILE A 47 2.12 20.04 -5.31
C ILE A 47 3.07 18.86 -5.54
N GLN A 48 3.53 18.26 -4.45
CA GLN A 48 4.30 17.02 -4.48
C GLN A 48 3.35 15.84 -4.34
N ALA A 49 2.88 15.32 -5.47
CA ALA A 49 1.97 14.19 -5.54
C ALA A 49 2.41 13.24 -6.65
N TRP A 50 2.22 11.93 -6.47
CA TRP A 50 2.64 10.91 -7.44
C TRP A 50 1.64 10.70 -8.58
N THR A 51 1.13 11.81 -9.12
CA THR A 51 0.16 11.84 -10.22
C THR A 51 0.61 12.80 -11.33
N THR A 52 0.11 12.56 -12.54
CA THR A 52 0.29 13.46 -13.70
C THR A 52 -0.84 14.51 -13.74
N GLY A 53 -0.76 15.47 -14.65
CA GLY A 53 -1.85 16.44 -14.86
C GLY A 53 -2.08 17.43 -13.70
N ARG A 54 -1.09 17.62 -12.82
CA ARG A 54 -1.18 18.48 -11.62
C ARG A 54 -1.65 19.90 -11.92
N ALA A 55 -1.27 20.47 -13.07
CA ALA A 55 -1.72 21.79 -13.49
C ALA A 55 -3.25 21.86 -13.68
N GLY A 56 -3.86 20.82 -14.27
CA GLY A 56 -5.30 20.76 -14.55
C GLY A 56 -6.17 20.71 -13.30
N ILE A 57 -5.62 20.25 -12.17
CA ILE A 57 -6.29 20.25 -10.85
C ILE A 57 -5.90 21.46 -9.98
N GLY A 58 -5.20 22.45 -10.55
CA GLY A 58 -4.77 23.65 -9.82
C GLY A 58 -3.59 23.43 -8.87
N GLY A 59 -2.83 22.35 -9.06
CA GLY A 59 -1.64 21.97 -8.30
C GLY A 59 -0.33 22.61 -8.76
N VAL A 60 -0.39 23.53 -9.74
CA VAL A 60 0.75 24.35 -10.19
C VAL A 60 0.31 25.81 -10.23
N ALA A 61 1.08 26.73 -9.65
CA ALA A 61 0.77 28.16 -9.62
C ALA A 61 2.04 29.02 -9.69
N PHE A 62 1.92 30.21 -10.28
CA PHE A 62 2.99 31.20 -10.36
C PHE A 62 2.75 32.31 -9.33
N ALA A 63 3.81 32.77 -8.67
CA ALA A 63 3.72 33.84 -7.69
C ALA A 63 4.91 34.79 -7.81
N LYS A 64 4.66 36.08 -7.56
CA LYS A 64 5.72 37.11 -7.50
C LYS A 64 5.89 37.69 -6.10
N LYS A 65 4.80 37.76 -5.33
CA LYS A 65 4.79 38.35 -4.00
C LYS A 65 4.69 37.28 -2.91
N PRO A 66 5.29 37.49 -1.73
CA PRO A 66 5.17 36.58 -0.60
C PRO A 66 3.72 36.21 -0.22
N ASP A 67 2.78 37.15 -0.33
CA ASP A 67 1.38 36.91 0.02
C ASP A 67 0.70 35.93 -0.96
N ASP A 68 1.02 36.03 -2.26
CA ASP A 68 0.54 35.09 -3.28
C ASP A 68 1.09 33.68 -3.01
N VAL A 69 2.37 33.58 -2.65
CA VAL A 69 3.02 32.31 -2.30
C VAL A 69 2.30 31.65 -1.12
N ARG A 70 2.05 32.41 -0.06
CA ARG A 70 1.34 31.93 1.13
C ARG A 70 -0.07 31.43 0.77
N ALA A 71 -0.82 32.21 -0.01
CA ALA A 71 -2.18 31.85 -0.41
C ALA A 71 -2.22 30.56 -1.24
N HIS A 72 -1.32 30.44 -2.22
CA HIS A 72 -1.21 29.23 -3.04
C HIS A 72 -0.77 28.01 -2.23
N ALA A 73 0.27 28.13 -1.40
CA ALA A 73 0.76 27.03 -0.57
C ALA A 73 -0.32 26.52 0.39
N LYS A 74 -1.02 27.42 1.09
CA LYS A 74 -2.12 27.05 2.01
C LYS A 74 -3.25 26.32 1.28
N ARG A 75 -3.66 26.83 0.11
CA ARG A 75 -4.68 26.18 -0.73
C ARG A 75 -4.24 24.79 -1.16
N MET A 76 -3.01 24.68 -1.68
CA MET A 76 -2.45 23.43 -2.22
C MET A 76 -2.25 22.35 -1.16
N LEU A 77 -1.73 22.71 0.02
CA LEU A 77 -1.58 21.78 1.15
C LEU A 77 -2.92 21.36 1.77
N SER A 78 -4.01 22.05 1.43
CA SER A 78 -5.38 21.64 1.80
C SER A 78 -6.04 20.75 0.73
N MET A 79 -5.38 20.52 -0.41
CA MET A 79 -5.90 19.68 -1.48
C MET A 79 -5.77 18.19 -1.15
N LYS A 80 -6.61 17.39 -1.79
CA LYS A 80 -6.45 15.95 -1.90
C LYS A 80 -6.22 15.57 -3.36
N VAL A 81 -5.32 14.62 -3.58
CA VAL A 81 -5.09 13.98 -4.88
C VAL A 81 -5.60 12.55 -4.76
N GLY A 82 -6.61 12.21 -5.57
CA GLY A 82 -7.38 10.99 -5.35
C GLY A 82 -8.04 11.03 -3.97
N HIS A 83 -7.67 10.07 -3.11
CA HIS A 83 -8.19 9.95 -1.74
C HIS A 83 -7.25 10.48 -0.65
N PHE A 84 -6.05 10.94 -1.02
CA PHE A 84 -4.95 11.20 -0.10
C PHE A 84 -4.54 12.69 -0.08
N PRO A 85 -4.06 13.21 1.07
CA PRO A 85 -3.69 14.62 1.20
C PRO A 85 -2.40 14.96 0.47
N VAL A 86 -2.23 16.23 0.12
CA VAL A 86 -0.94 16.79 -0.31
C VAL A 86 -0.12 17.19 0.92
N GLU A 87 1.04 16.57 1.12
CA GLU A 87 1.88 16.80 2.32
C GLU A 87 2.96 17.86 2.10
N ALA A 88 3.33 18.15 0.85
CA ALA A 88 4.35 19.13 0.52
C ALA A 88 4.10 19.84 -0.81
N VAL A 89 4.69 21.03 -0.95
CA VAL A 89 4.80 21.78 -2.21
C VAL A 89 6.27 22.04 -2.53
N LEU A 90 6.64 22.00 -3.80
CA LEU A 90 7.93 22.46 -4.31
C LEU A 90 7.80 23.93 -4.70
N VAL A 91 8.65 24.78 -4.12
CA VAL A 91 8.79 26.19 -4.51
C VAL A 91 10.09 26.35 -5.27
N GLU A 92 10.00 26.77 -6.53
CA GLU A 92 11.16 26.88 -7.41
C GLU A 92 11.15 28.14 -8.27
N GLN A 93 12.33 28.51 -8.76
CA GLN A 93 12.54 29.62 -9.67
C GLN A 93 11.74 29.41 -10.96
N LYS A 94 11.02 30.45 -11.40
CA LYS A 94 10.42 30.48 -12.73
C LYS A 94 11.51 30.56 -13.80
N ILE A 95 11.42 29.69 -14.81
CA ILE A 95 12.32 29.65 -15.96
C ILE A 95 11.71 30.34 -17.18
N ASP A 96 12.56 30.98 -17.99
CA ASP A 96 12.16 31.62 -19.24
C ASP A 96 12.27 30.64 -20.41
N ILE A 97 11.12 30.09 -20.80
CA ILE A 97 10.99 29.02 -21.80
C ILE A 97 11.13 29.59 -23.22
N ASP A 98 11.93 28.91 -24.05
CA ASP A 98 12.03 29.12 -25.50
C ASP A 98 11.46 27.91 -26.27
N HIS A 99 11.91 26.70 -25.94
CA HIS A 99 11.37 25.45 -26.49
C HIS A 99 11.13 24.41 -25.37
N GLU A 100 10.16 23.52 -25.58
CA GLU A 100 9.83 22.43 -24.66
C GLU A 100 9.96 21.08 -25.38
N PHE A 101 10.74 20.17 -24.79
CA PHE A 101 10.96 18.81 -25.29
C PHE A 101 10.38 17.79 -24.32
N PHE A 102 9.98 16.63 -24.84
CA PHE A 102 9.65 15.46 -24.04
C PHE A 102 10.79 14.46 -24.12
N LEU A 103 11.22 13.95 -22.97
CA LEU A 103 12.29 12.97 -22.89
C LEU A 103 11.97 11.94 -21.80
N SER A 104 11.80 10.68 -22.18
CA SER A 104 11.44 9.61 -21.24
C SER A 104 12.27 8.36 -21.47
N PHE A 105 12.64 7.69 -20.39
CA PHE A 105 13.23 6.36 -20.35
C PHE A 105 12.19 5.41 -19.77
N ALA A 106 12.06 4.23 -20.37
CA ALA A 106 11.28 3.13 -19.81
C ALA A 106 11.91 1.78 -20.19
N ILE A 107 11.51 0.73 -19.49
CA ILE A 107 11.76 -0.63 -19.96
C ILE A 107 10.60 -1.06 -20.85
N ASP A 108 10.91 -1.45 -22.09
CA ASP A 108 9.95 -2.01 -23.03
C ASP A 108 9.87 -3.52 -22.85
N ASP A 109 8.75 -4.00 -22.30
CA ASP A 109 8.54 -5.43 -22.03
C ASP A 109 8.43 -6.28 -23.31
N THR A 110 7.99 -5.69 -24.43
CA THR A 110 7.90 -6.40 -25.71
C THR A 110 9.29 -6.57 -26.32
N ALA A 111 10.08 -5.49 -26.33
CA ALA A 111 11.46 -5.54 -26.80
C ALA A 111 12.41 -6.25 -25.80
N ARG A 112 12.00 -6.37 -24.53
CA ARG A 112 12.81 -6.82 -23.40
C ARG A 112 14.10 -6.01 -23.25
N ALA A 113 14.00 -4.70 -23.48
CA ALA A 113 15.14 -3.80 -23.48
C ALA A 113 14.73 -2.39 -23.03
N PRO A 114 15.67 -1.57 -22.54
CA PRO A 114 15.39 -0.17 -22.29
C PRO A 114 15.14 0.60 -23.59
N VAL A 115 14.27 1.61 -23.51
CA VAL A 115 13.94 2.49 -24.62
C VAL A 115 13.89 3.93 -24.13
N ILE A 116 14.39 4.85 -24.96
CA ILE A 116 14.15 6.27 -24.80
C ILE A 116 13.03 6.69 -25.75
N ILE A 117 12.06 7.44 -25.24
CA ILE A 117 10.99 8.06 -26.00
C ILE A 117 11.26 9.57 -26.02
N PHE A 118 11.35 10.14 -27.21
CA PHE A 118 11.70 11.53 -27.42
C PHE A 118 10.67 12.25 -28.30
N SER A 119 10.35 13.50 -27.98
CA SER A 119 9.59 14.39 -28.86
C SER A 119 10.09 15.82 -28.82
N ALA A 120 10.10 16.45 -29.99
CA ALA A 120 10.43 17.87 -30.17
C ALA A 120 9.36 18.82 -29.60
N GLY A 121 8.16 18.31 -29.29
CA GLY A 121 7.09 19.08 -28.65
C GLY A 121 6.68 18.46 -27.32
N GLY A 122 7.20 19.01 -26.23
CA GLY A 122 6.89 18.65 -24.84
C GLY A 122 5.64 19.32 -24.28
N GLY A 123 5.47 19.20 -22.97
CA GLY A 123 4.35 19.77 -22.22
C GLY A 123 3.11 18.89 -22.22
N THR A 124 1.94 19.52 -22.14
CA THR A 124 0.65 18.82 -22.04
C THR A 124 0.23 18.16 -23.35
N GLY A 125 -0.46 17.02 -23.25
CA GLY A 125 -1.03 16.31 -24.41
C GLY A 125 -0.02 15.47 -25.17
N ILE A 126 1.06 15.02 -24.52
CA ILE A 126 2.03 14.11 -25.16
C ILE A 126 1.40 12.75 -25.47
N GLU A 127 0.45 12.30 -24.64
CA GLU A 127 -0.28 11.04 -24.80
C GLU A 127 -1.13 11.03 -26.08
N GLU A 128 -1.79 12.15 -26.40
CA GLU A 128 -2.56 12.31 -27.64
C GLU A 128 -1.66 12.35 -28.89
N ARG A 129 -0.40 12.74 -28.71
CA ARG A 129 0.61 12.85 -29.77
C ARG A 129 1.61 11.68 -29.73
N ALA A 130 1.28 10.56 -29.10
CA ALA A 130 2.20 9.41 -28.96
C ALA A 130 2.78 8.92 -30.30
N ALA A 131 1.98 8.94 -31.37
CA ALA A 131 2.42 8.57 -32.72
C ALA A 131 3.49 9.51 -33.33
N SER A 132 3.64 10.73 -32.80
CA SER A 132 4.67 11.69 -33.21
C SER A 132 5.98 11.55 -32.43
N THR A 133 6.04 10.64 -31.45
CA THR A 133 7.24 10.39 -30.66
C THR A 133 8.22 9.49 -31.39
N ARG A 134 9.52 9.69 -31.16
CA ARG A 134 10.59 8.81 -31.62
C ARG A 134 10.95 7.84 -30.50
N ARG A 135 11.08 6.56 -30.85
CA ARG A 135 11.60 5.51 -29.95
C ARG A 135 13.05 5.23 -30.33
N ILE A 136 13.95 5.39 -29.37
CA ILE A 136 15.38 5.14 -29.50
C ILE A 136 15.67 3.90 -28.65
N SER A 137 15.94 2.76 -29.29
CA SER A 137 16.32 1.54 -28.60
C SER A 137 17.65 1.71 -27.87
N CYS A 138 17.76 1.13 -26.69
CA CYS A 138 18.98 1.15 -25.89
C CYS A 138 19.51 -0.27 -25.68
N ASP A 139 20.82 -0.42 -25.80
CA ASP A 139 21.53 -1.57 -25.25
C ASP A 139 21.51 -1.47 -23.71
N VAL A 140 21.32 -2.60 -23.03
CA VAL A 140 21.20 -2.64 -21.55
C VAL A 140 22.45 -2.09 -20.86
N ASP A 141 23.63 -2.29 -21.46
CA ASP A 141 24.90 -1.86 -20.87
C ASP A 141 25.42 -0.55 -21.45
N ARG A 142 25.20 -0.31 -22.74
CA ARG A 142 25.81 0.82 -23.47
C ARG A 142 24.87 1.99 -23.68
N GLY A 143 23.55 1.79 -23.54
CA GLY A 143 22.56 2.84 -23.79
C GLY A 143 22.22 3.02 -25.27
N PRO A 144 21.68 4.19 -25.67
CA PRO A 144 21.28 4.44 -27.05
C PRO A 144 22.50 4.53 -27.99
N LEU A 145 22.32 4.12 -29.25
CA LEU A 145 23.33 4.32 -30.29
C LEU A 145 23.40 5.80 -30.67
N ASP A 146 24.63 6.33 -30.79
CA ASP A 146 24.89 7.72 -31.16
C ASP A 146 24.17 8.15 -32.44
N SER A 147 24.17 7.30 -33.48
CA SER A 147 23.49 7.60 -34.75
C SER A 147 21.99 7.77 -34.60
N ALA A 148 21.34 6.99 -33.72
CA ALA A 148 19.90 7.10 -33.46
C ALA A 148 19.56 8.37 -32.67
N VAL A 149 20.45 8.78 -31.76
CA VAL A 149 20.31 10.05 -31.03
C VAL A 149 20.48 11.24 -32.00
N ASP A 150 21.51 11.19 -32.84
CA ASP A 150 21.80 12.26 -33.80
C ASP A 150 20.66 12.43 -34.82
N GLU A 151 20.07 11.32 -35.29
CA GLU A 151 18.89 11.35 -36.16
C GLU A 151 17.68 11.99 -35.46
N ALA A 152 17.43 11.62 -34.20
CA ALA A 152 16.32 12.15 -33.43
C ALA A 152 16.43 13.67 -33.22
N VAL A 153 17.64 14.14 -32.90
CA VAL A 153 17.92 15.56 -32.69
C VAL A 153 17.93 16.35 -34.00
N GLY A 154 18.47 15.78 -35.09
CA GLY A 154 18.53 16.43 -36.40
C GLY A 154 17.17 16.87 -36.92
N GLY A 155 16.10 16.16 -36.56
CA GLY A 155 14.72 16.51 -36.91
C GLY A 155 14.12 17.70 -36.16
N CYS A 156 14.84 18.30 -35.19
CA CYS A 156 14.29 19.37 -34.34
C CYS A 156 14.51 20.79 -34.90
N GLY A 157 15.35 20.97 -35.93
CA GLY A 157 15.62 22.30 -36.51
C GLY A 157 16.40 23.25 -35.61
N LEU A 158 17.10 22.74 -34.59
CA LEU A 158 17.89 23.54 -33.66
C LEU A 158 19.27 23.93 -34.23
N PRO A 159 19.86 25.08 -33.79
CA PRO A 159 21.25 25.40 -34.05
C PRO A 159 22.20 24.29 -33.56
N GLN A 160 23.32 24.08 -34.26
CA GLN A 160 24.24 22.97 -33.99
C GLN A 160 24.69 22.85 -32.53
N ALA A 161 24.91 23.99 -31.84
CA ALA A 161 25.28 23.99 -30.43
C ALA A 161 24.17 23.41 -29.53
N HIS A 162 22.91 23.81 -29.74
CA HIS A 162 21.77 23.29 -29.00
C HIS A 162 21.46 21.84 -29.36
N SER A 163 21.63 21.45 -30.63
CA SER A 163 21.52 20.05 -31.05
C SER A 163 22.50 19.15 -30.29
N LYS A 164 23.77 19.57 -30.14
CA LYS A 164 24.76 18.82 -29.34
C LYS A 164 24.34 18.69 -27.87
N GLN A 165 23.86 19.76 -27.25
CA GLN A 165 23.40 19.74 -25.85
C GLN A 165 22.15 18.85 -25.67
N LEU A 166 21.23 18.84 -26.63
CA LEU A 166 20.05 17.98 -26.61
C LEU A 166 20.44 16.51 -26.76
N ALA A 167 21.36 16.19 -27.68
CA ALA A 167 21.90 14.84 -27.83
C ALA A 167 22.58 14.35 -26.54
N GLU A 168 23.36 15.22 -25.88
CA GLU A 168 23.96 14.94 -24.58
C GLU A 168 22.91 14.68 -23.49
N SER A 169 21.83 15.48 -23.47
CA SER A 169 20.71 15.29 -22.53
C SER A 169 20.02 13.94 -22.71
N ILE A 170 19.81 13.51 -23.97
CA ILE A 170 19.26 12.19 -24.30
C ILE A 170 20.15 11.07 -23.76
N ARG A 171 21.47 11.16 -23.95
CA ARG A 171 22.42 10.15 -23.42
C ARG A 171 22.47 10.14 -21.90
N LYS A 172 22.49 11.32 -21.26
CA LYS A 172 22.48 11.48 -19.80
C LYS A 172 21.23 10.88 -19.15
N LEU A 173 20.09 10.91 -19.83
CA LEU A 173 18.85 10.29 -19.33
C LEU A 173 19.03 8.80 -19.03
N PHE A 174 19.67 8.08 -19.94
CA PHE A 174 19.94 6.65 -19.76
C PHE A 174 20.87 6.41 -18.57
N VAL A 175 21.93 7.20 -18.45
CA VAL A 175 22.88 7.11 -17.33
C VAL A 175 22.17 7.39 -16.00
N ALA A 176 21.34 8.43 -15.94
CA ALA A 176 20.57 8.78 -14.74
C ALA A 176 19.56 7.71 -14.35
N ALA A 177 18.84 7.13 -15.33
CA ALA A 177 17.92 6.03 -15.09
C ALA A 177 18.66 4.80 -14.56
N ARG A 178 19.80 4.44 -15.16
CA ARG A 178 20.61 3.29 -14.73
C ARG A 178 21.24 3.51 -13.35
N SER A 179 21.65 4.73 -13.00
CA SER A 179 22.33 5.01 -11.72
C SER A 179 21.46 4.75 -10.49
N VAL A 180 20.15 4.73 -10.66
CA VAL A 180 19.17 4.47 -9.60
C VAL A 180 18.27 3.27 -9.92
N GLU A 181 18.64 2.46 -10.93
CA GLU A 181 17.85 1.31 -11.40
C GLU A 181 16.37 1.67 -11.63
N ALA A 182 16.14 2.80 -12.29
CA ALA A 182 14.80 3.29 -12.58
C ALA A 182 14.08 2.33 -13.53
N ARG A 183 12.82 2.02 -13.21
CA ARG A 183 11.89 1.34 -14.12
C ARG A 183 11.36 2.30 -15.18
N SER A 184 11.18 3.57 -14.80
CA SER A 184 10.84 4.67 -15.72
C SER A 184 11.38 5.99 -15.18
N LEU A 185 11.80 6.86 -16.09
CA LEU A 185 12.26 8.22 -15.80
C LEU A 185 11.76 9.13 -16.92
N GLU A 186 10.81 9.99 -16.60
CA GLU A 186 10.21 10.95 -17.52
C GLU A 186 10.64 12.37 -17.16
N ILE A 187 11.05 13.16 -18.15
CA ILE A 187 11.27 14.59 -18.09
C ILE A 187 10.28 15.26 -19.04
N ASN A 188 9.31 15.98 -18.48
CA ASN A 188 8.26 16.63 -19.26
C ASN A 188 7.79 17.97 -18.64
N PRO A 189 8.35 19.12 -19.06
CA PRO A 189 9.28 19.30 -20.18
C PRO A 189 10.77 19.35 -19.78
N LEU A 190 11.64 18.96 -20.72
CA LEU A 190 13.01 19.44 -20.81
C LEU A 190 12.97 20.76 -21.58
N VAL A 191 13.33 21.87 -20.93
CA VAL A 191 13.20 23.22 -21.48
C VAL A 191 14.53 23.69 -22.05
N LEU A 192 14.52 24.19 -23.29
CA LEU A 192 15.54 25.12 -23.74
C LEU A 192 15.12 26.53 -23.30
N THR A 193 15.95 27.17 -22.48
CA THR A 193 15.70 28.53 -22.01
C THR A 193 16.05 29.56 -23.06
N LYS A 194 15.52 30.79 -22.92
CA LYS A 194 15.94 31.94 -23.74
C LYS A 194 17.42 32.30 -23.56
N SER A 195 18.06 31.85 -22.48
CA SER A 195 19.52 31.98 -22.28
C SER A 195 20.33 30.93 -23.04
N GLY A 196 19.69 29.98 -23.72
CA GLY A 196 20.35 28.94 -24.52
C GLY A 196 20.80 27.72 -23.71
N GLU A 197 20.15 27.43 -22.58
CA GLU A 197 20.49 26.32 -21.69
C GLU A 197 19.36 25.31 -21.58
N PHE A 198 19.68 24.02 -21.52
CA PHE A 198 18.70 22.98 -21.22
C PHE A 198 18.49 22.82 -19.71
N VAL A 199 17.23 22.88 -19.27
CA VAL A 199 16.81 22.79 -17.86
C VAL A 199 15.64 21.82 -17.72
N VAL A 200 15.71 20.94 -16.72
CA VAL A 200 14.63 20.00 -16.37
C VAL A 200 13.56 20.75 -15.60
N ALA A 201 12.46 21.11 -16.27
CA ALA A 201 11.38 21.84 -15.64
C ALA A 201 10.51 20.96 -14.74
N ASP A 202 10.33 19.69 -15.10
CA ASP A 202 9.55 18.71 -14.35
C ASP A 202 10.11 17.31 -14.64
N CYS A 203 9.97 16.39 -13.67
CA CYS A 203 10.30 15.00 -13.86
C CYS A 203 9.45 14.07 -12.99
N ARG A 204 9.36 12.82 -13.44
CA ARG A 204 8.76 11.71 -12.72
C ARG A 204 9.68 10.51 -12.80
N ILE A 205 10.02 9.92 -11.66
CA ILE A 205 10.90 8.76 -11.59
C ILE A 205 10.21 7.66 -10.80
N THR A 206 10.24 6.44 -11.34
CA THR A 206 9.84 5.22 -10.64
C THR A 206 11.03 4.27 -10.56
N ILE A 207 11.31 3.76 -9.38
CA ILE A 207 12.45 2.87 -9.10
C ILE A 207 11.97 1.42 -9.18
N ASP A 208 12.84 0.50 -9.56
CA ASP A 208 12.57 -0.93 -9.38
C ASP A 208 12.42 -1.24 -7.88
N ASP A 209 11.30 -1.83 -7.47
CA ASP A 209 11.03 -2.20 -6.07
C ASP A 209 12.14 -3.11 -5.52
N TYR A 210 12.70 -3.99 -6.37
CA TYR A 210 13.82 -4.86 -6.00
C TYR A 210 15.17 -4.15 -5.91
N ALA A 211 15.28 -2.92 -6.42
CA ALA A 211 16.49 -2.12 -6.34
C ALA A 211 16.52 -1.21 -5.11
N VAL A 212 15.37 -0.93 -4.47
CA VAL A 212 15.28 0.00 -3.34
C VAL A 212 16.29 -0.34 -2.22
N ALA A 213 16.47 -1.63 -1.91
CA ALA A 213 17.43 -2.06 -0.88
C ALA A 213 18.90 -1.76 -1.23
N ARG A 214 19.23 -1.59 -2.51
CA ARG A 214 20.57 -1.17 -3.00
C ARG A 214 20.73 0.34 -3.04
N HIS A 215 19.65 1.09 -2.85
CA HIS A 215 19.58 2.54 -2.97
C HIS A 215 19.04 3.22 -1.70
N PRO A 216 19.67 3.01 -0.52
CA PRO A 216 19.21 3.61 0.73
C PRO A 216 19.24 5.16 0.71
N GLU A 217 20.10 5.76 -0.12
CA GLU A 217 20.21 7.21 -0.31
C GLU A 217 18.93 7.85 -0.89
N LEU A 218 18.04 7.06 -1.50
CA LEU A 218 16.78 7.55 -2.07
C LEU A 218 15.71 7.83 -1.00
N GLY A 219 15.89 7.32 0.23
CA GLY A 219 14.95 7.54 1.32
C GLY A 219 13.56 6.94 1.08
N ILE A 220 13.46 5.90 0.25
CA ILE A 220 12.20 5.18 -0.01
C ILE A 220 11.95 4.25 1.18
N GLU A 221 10.92 4.55 1.96
CA GLU A 221 10.58 3.78 3.16
C GLU A 221 9.95 2.42 2.85
N ILE A 222 9.09 2.36 1.83
CA ILE A 222 8.36 1.15 1.43
C ILE A 222 8.54 0.90 -0.06
N ALA A 223 9.20 -0.21 -0.38
CA ALA A 223 9.39 -0.70 -1.74
C ALA A 223 8.13 -1.42 -2.24
N ARG A 224 7.04 -0.67 -2.46
CA ARG A 224 5.78 -1.18 -3.00
C ARG A 224 5.18 -0.20 -4.01
N GLU A 225 4.34 -0.75 -4.89
CA GLU A 225 3.51 0.04 -5.79
C GLU A 225 2.38 0.75 -5.03
N PHE A 226 2.59 2.03 -4.73
CA PHE A 226 1.53 2.94 -4.30
C PHE A 226 1.40 4.12 -5.29
N ASP A 227 0.21 4.72 -5.34
CA ASP A 227 -0.05 5.96 -6.08
C ASP A 227 0.01 7.22 -5.21
N HIS A 228 0.38 7.06 -3.94
CA HIS A 228 0.54 8.10 -2.93
C HIS A 228 1.67 7.72 -1.94
N PRO A 229 2.27 8.70 -1.23
CA PRO A 229 3.17 8.41 -0.12
C PRO A 229 2.49 7.50 0.91
N PRO A 230 3.21 6.54 1.53
CA PRO A 230 2.57 5.56 2.40
C PRO A 230 1.78 6.20 3.55
N THR A 231 0.54 5.76 3.71
CA THR A 231 -0.30 6.11 4.86
C THR A 231 0.21 5.49 6.16
N ALA A 232 -0.24 6.02 7.30
CA ALA A 232 0.06 5.41 8.61
C ALA A 232 -0.37 3.95 8.68
N LEU A 233 -1.53 3.59 8.10
CA LEU A 233 -2.03 2.22 8.09
C LEU A 233 -1.17 1.30 7.22
N GLU A 234 -0.69 1.76 6.06
CA GLU A 234 0.23 1.00 5.21
C GLU A 234 1.60 0.78 5.87
N ARG A 235 2.11 1.75 6.63
CA ARG A 235 3.35 1.58 7.41
C ARG A 235 3.20 0.49 8.47
N ILE A 236 2.07 0.49 9.18
CA ILE A 236 1.74 -0.56 10.15
C ILE A 236 1.66 -1.93 9.44
N ALA A 237 0.99 -2.00 8.30
CA ALA A 237 0.87 -3.23 7.53
C ALA A 237 2.23 -3.76 7.02
N TYR A 238 3.08 -2.85 6.54
CA TYR A 238 4.43 -3.20 6.09
C TYR A 238 5.30 -3.69 7.24
N ALA A 239 5.22 -3.06 8.42
CA ALA A 239 5.91 -3.54 9.62
C ALA A 239 5.48 -4.95 10.02
N VAL A 240 4.19 -5.31 9.88
CA VAL A 240 3.73 -6.69 10.10
C VAL A 240 4.37 -7.66 9.11
N GLU A 241 4.40 -7.31 7.83
CA GLU A 241 5.00 -8.16 6.79
C GLU A 241 6.50 -8.39 7.03
N GLN A 242 7.25 -7.34 7.39
CA GLN A 242 8.70 -7.47 7.62
C GLN A 242 9.04 -8.34 8.84
N ASN A 243 8.12 -8.52 9.79
CA ASN A 243 8.35 -9.26 11.03
C ASN A 243 7.97 -10.75 10.96
N ASP A 244 7.28 -11.19 9.89
CA ASP A 244 6.91 -12.60 9.68
C ASP A 244 7.12 -12.96 8.21
N HIS A 245 8.07 -13.84 7.90
CA HIS A 245 8.36 -14.25 6.52
C HIS A 245 7.55 -15.47 6.05
N ARG A 246 6.58 -15.96 6.86
CA ARG A 246 5.69 -17.06 6.49
C ARG A 246 4.57 -16.50 5.60
N GLY A 247 4.64 -16.81 4.30
CA GLY A 247 3.76 -16.26 3.28
C GLY A 247 3.88 -14.76 3.12
N THR A 248 3.02 -14.19 2.27
CA THR A 248 2.97 -12.77 1.93
C THR A 248 1.80 -12.10 2.62
N PHE A 249 2.00 -10.86 3.07
CA PHE A 249 0.95 -9.91 3.43
C PHE A 249 1.22 -8.59 2.70
N TYR A 250 0.49 -8.39 1.61
CA TYR A 250 0.43 -7.11 0.91
C TYR A 250 -0.82 -6.33 1.36
N PHE A 251 -0.67 -5.02 1.55
CA PHE A 251 -1.76 -4.10 1.87
C PHE A 251 -1.49 -2.76 1.16
N ALA A 252 -2.51 -2.23 0.49
CA ALA A 252 -2.54 -0.89 -0.06
C ALA A 252 -3.92 -0.27 0.21
N GLN A 253 -3.97 0.97 0.68
CA GLN A 253 -5.22 1.72 0.75
C GLN A 253 -5.61 2.22 -0.63
N LEU A 254 -6.89 2.10 -0.96
CA LEU A 254 -7.46 2.56 -2.23
C LEU A 254 -8.44 3.71 -1.94
N ALA A 255 -9.74 3.42 -1.88
CA ALA A 255 -10.75 4.42 -1.60
C ALA A 255 -10.93 4.63 -0.08
N THR A 256 -10.93 5.89 0.35
CA THR A 256 -11.27 6.26 1.75
C THR A 256 -12.74 6.60 1.93
N ALA A 257 -13.52 6.63 0.86
CA ALA A 257 -14.95 6.87 0.87
C ALA A 257 -15.62 6.15 -0.31
N ALA A 258 -16.88 5.75 -0.12
CA ALA A 258 -17.68 5.17 -1.19
C ALA A 258 -17.86 6.16 -2.36
N ALA A 259 -17.67 5.68 -3.59
CA ALA A 259 -17.94 6.47 -4.78
C ALA A 259 -19.45 6.82 -4.87
N LYS A 260 -19.78 7.96 -5.46
CA LYS A 260 -21.18 8.37 -5.64
C LYS A 260 -21.93 7.30 -6.46
N GLY A 261 -23.02 6.78 -5.91
CA GLY A 261 -23.84 5.76 -6.56
C GLY A 261 -23.36 4.31 -6.34
N SER A 262 -22.27 4.10 -5.58
CA SER A 262 -21.91 2.74 -5.14
C SER A 262 -22.76 2.27 -3.97
N LYS A 263 -22.80 0.96 -3.76
CA LYS A 263 -23.50 0.30 -2.64
C LYS A 263 -22.79 0.42 -1.30
N GLY A 264 -21.62 1.08 -1.26
CA GLY A 264 -20.84 1.29 -0.05
C GLY A 264 -19.37 0.95 -0.21
N LEU A 265 -18.62 1.18 0.86
CA LEU A 265 -17.18 0.93 0.94
C LEU A 265 -16.93 -0.46 1.53
N VAL A 266 -16.12 -1.30 0.90
CA VAL A 266 -15.91 -2.70 1.31
C VAL A 266 -14.45 -2.94 1.68
N GLY A 267 -14.22 -3.58 2.82
CA GLY A 267 -12.91 -4.10 3.19
C GLY A 267 -12.63 -5.37 2.39
N PHE A 268 -11.57 -5.38 1.58
CA PHE A 268 -11.27 -6.49 0.69
C PHE A 268 -10.07 -7.30 1.19
N HIS A 269 -10.21 -8.63 1.20
CA HIS A 269 -9.15 -9.56 1.62
C HIS A 269 -8.94 -10.63 0.54
N GLY A 270 -7.93 -10.43 -0.28
CA GLY A 270 -7.51 -11.39 -1.30
C GLY A 270 -6.62 -12.51 -0.74
N ALA A 271 -6.66 -13.67 -1.38
CA ALA A 271 -5.65 -14.72 -1.22
C ALA A 271 -5.18 -15.26 -2.58
N GLY A 272 -3.98 -14.86 -2.98
CA GLY A 272 -3.31 -15.17 -4.24
C GLY A 272 -3.58 -14.12 -5.33
N GLY A 273 -2.53 -13.41 -5.78
CA GLY A 273 -2.62 -12.27 -6.71
C GLY A 273 -3.69 -12.36 -7.81
N GLY A 274 -3.61 -13.33 -8.73
CA GLY A 274 -4.57 -13.46 -9.83
C GLY A 274 -6.02 -13.75 -9.39
N GLY A 275 -6.20 -14.60 -8.36
CA GLY A 275 -7.52 -14.93 -7.82
C GLY A 275 -8.14 -13.77 -7.02
N SER A 276 -7.30 -13.02 -6.31
CA SER A 276 -7.67 -11.78 -5.62
C SER A 276 -8.17 -10.73 -6.60
N MET A 277 -7.44 -10.47 -7.70
CA MET A 277 -7.88 -9.49 -8.71
C MET A 277 -9.22 -9.87 -9.36
N MET A 278 -9.40 -11.14 -9.75
CA MET A 278 -10.69 -11.62 -10.27
C MET A 278 -11.85 -11.43 -9.26
N SER A 279 -11.56 -11.60 -7.97
CA SER A 279 -12.56 -11.42 -6.92
C SER A 279 -12.85 -9.95 -6.61
N MET A 280 -11.85 -9.09 -6.77
CA MET A 280 -12.01 -7.65 -6.71
C MET A 280 -12.90 -7.15 -7.86
N ASP A 281 -12.71 -7.67 -9.08
CA ASP A 281 -13.60 -7.36 -10.20
C ASP A 281 -15.05 -7.79 -9.91
N ALA A 282 -15.26 -8.96 -9.30
CA ALA A 282 -16.59 -9.42 -8.94
C ALA A 282 -17.31 -8.49 -7.96
N ILE A 283 -16.61 -7.97 -6.93
CA ILE A 283 -17.21 -7.07 -5.94
C ILE A 283 -17.45 -5.66 -6.52
N VAL A 284 -16.55 -5.18 -7.40
CA VAL A 284 -16.74 -3.93 -8.13
C VAL A 284 -17.94 -4.03 -9.10
N ASN A 285 -18.05 -5.13 -9.84
CA ASN A 285 -19.19 -5.41 -10.72
C ASN A 285 -20.51 -5.56 -9.96
N ALA A 286 -20.46 -5.98 -8.69
CA ALA A 286 -21.63 -5.98 -7.80
C ALA A 286 -22.04 -4.57 -7.32
N GLY A 287 -21.26 -3.53 -7.65
CA GLY A 287 -21.57 -2.12 -7.42
C GLY A 287 -20.90 -1.52 -6.17
N PHE A 288 -19.89 -2.16 -5.60
CA PHE A 288 -19.19 -1.67 -4.41
C PHE A 288 -17.94 -0.87 -4.73
N THR A 289 -17.54 -0.01 -3.80
CA THR A 289 -16.23 0.64 -3.81
C THR A 289 -15.29 -0.13 -2.88
N VAL A 290 -14.09 -0.45 -3.34
CA VAL A 290 -13.11 -1.22 -2.56
C VAL A 290 -12.21 -0.29 -1.75
N ALA A 291 -12.11 -0.50 -0.44
CA ALA A 291 -11.35 0.35 0.48
C ALA A 291 -9.83 0.15 0.37
N ASN A 292 -9.41 -1.08 0.09
CA ASN A 292 -8.03 -1.50 0.12
C ASN A 292 -7.82 -2.68 -0.82
N PHE A 293 -6.58 -2.92 -1.23
CA PHE A 293 -6.17 -4.22 -1.76
C PHE A 293 -5.32 -4.91 -0.71
N THR A 294 -5.73 -6.12 -0.31
CA THR A 294 -4.94 -6.99 0.57
C THR A 294 -4.71 -8.32 -0.13
N ASP A 295 -3.50 -8.85 -0.02
CA ASP A 295 -3.19 -10.22 -0.44
C ASP A 295 -2.49 -10.97 0.70
N THR A 296 -3.10 -12.05 1.16
CA THR A 296 -2.46 -13.03 2.05
C THR A 296 -2.26 -14.36 1.32
N SER A 297 -1.09 -14.51 0.69
CA SER A 297 -0.76 -15.64 -0.17
C SER A 297 0.54 -16.35 0.28
N GLY A 298 0.96 -17.42 -0.40
CA GLY A 298 2.22 -18.09 -0.08
C GLY A 298 2.23 -18.87 1.25
N ASN A 299 1.08 -19.37 1.70
CA ASN A 299 0.90 -20.07 2.99
C ASN A 299 1.22 -19.17 4.21
N PRO A 300 0.45 -18.07 4.40
CA PRO A 300 0.62 -17.17 5.53
C PRO A 300 0.23 -17.85 6.85
N SER A 301 0.88 -17.46 7.93
CA SER A 301 0.50 -17.88 9.29
C SER A 301 -0.91 -17.40 9.65
N ALA A 302 -1.58 -18.10 10.58
CA ALA A 302 -2.89 -17.66 11.06
C ALA A 302 -2.83 -16.28 11.72
N SER A 303 -1.72 -15.99 12.42
CA SER A 303 -1.49 -14.69 13.04
C SER A 303 -1.28 -13.58 12.02
N LYS A 304 -0.65 -13.84 10.87
CA LYS A 304 -0.53 -12.88 9.76
C LYS A 304 -1.90 -12.56 9.16
N VAL A 305 -2.74 -13.57 8.92
CA VAL A 305 -4.12 -13.37 8.44
C VAL A 305 -4.96 -12.58 9.45
N TYR A 306 -4.83 -12.89 10.74
CA TYR A 306 -5.45 -12.11 11.82
C TYR A 306 -5.05 -10.64 11.79
N ARG A 307 -3.74 -10.34 11.64
CA ARG A 307 -3.24 -8.96 11.57
C ARG A 307 -3.74 -8.24 10.32
N ALA A 308 -3.75 -8.91 9.17
CA ALA A 308 -4.33 -8.38 7.94
C ALA A 308 -5.81 -8.01 8.13
N ALA A 309 -6.61 -8.88 8.77
CA ALA A 309 -8.00 -8.60 9.06
C ALA A 309 -8.20 -7.42 10.02
N ARG A 310 -7.40 -7.34 11.10
CA ARG A 310 -7.39 -6.20 12.04
C ARG A 310 -7.05 -4.89 11.34
N ILE A 311 -6.09 -4.89 10.43
CA ILE A 311 -5.67 -3.70 9.65
C ILE A 311 -6.76 -3.27 8.67
N ILE A 312 -7.38 -4.21 7.93
CA ILE A 312 -8.51 -3.89 7.05
C ILE A 312 -9.65 -3.24 7.84
N LEU A 313 -9.97 -3.80 9.02
CA LEU A 313 -11.02 -3.31 9.92
C LEU A 313 -10.59 -2.08 10.75
N ALA A 314 -9.39 -1.55 10.58
CA ALA A 314 -9.05 -0.23 11.12
C ALA A 314 -9.60 0.91 10.26
N GLN A 315 -10.04 0.61 9.03
CA GLN A 315 -10.65 1.58 8.13
C GLN A 315 -12.13 1.81 8.50
N PRO A 316 -12.61 3.06 8.60
CA PRO A 316 -13.99 3.35 8.95
C PRO A 316 -14.96 3.20 7.78
N ASP A 317 -16.26 3.26 8.08
CA ASP A 317 -17.36 3.36 7.12
C ASP A 317 -17.52 2.15 6.17
N LEU A 318 -16.85 1.04 6.46
CA LEU A 318 -17.04 -0.21 5.73
C LEU A 318 -18.48 -0.72 5.91
N VAL A 319 -19.11 -1.15 4.82
CA VAL A 319 -20.46 -1.76 4.86
C VAL A 319 -20.40 -3.29 4.97
N GLY A 320 -19.22 -3.87 4.78
CA GLY A 320 -18.99 -5.30 4.88
C GLY A 320 -17.54 -5.67 4.62
N TYR A 321 -17.22 -6.93 4.92
CA TYR A 321 -15.90 -7.52 4.73
C TYR A 321 -15.97 -8.64 3.68
N PHE A 322 -15.29 -8.46 2.56
CA PHE A 322 -15.29 -9.43 1.47
C PHE A 322 -13.90 -10.07 1.34
N GLY A 323 -13.84 -11.37 1.63
CA GLY A 323 -12.64 -12.18 1.47
C GLY A 323 -12.79 -13.15 0.31
N SER A 324 -11.83 -13.23 -0.59
CA SER A 324 -11.86 -14.26 -1.64
C SER A 324 -10.49 -14.55 -2.21
N GLY A 325 -10.18 -15.83 -2.31
CA GLY A 325 -8.99 -16.30 -3.00
C GLY A 325 -9.09 -17.75 -3.43
N SER A 326 -8.24 -18.11 -4.39
CA SER A 326 -8.07 -19.49 -4.83
C SER A 326 -6.68 -19.93 -4.38
N GLY A 327 -6.63 -20.60 -3.23
CA GLY A 327 -5.40 -21.21 -2.70
C GLY A 327 -4.92 -22.32 -3.63
N VAL A 328 -4.04 -21.96 -4.57
CA VAL A 328 -3.32 -22.90 -5.44
C VAL A 328 -1.99 -23.36 -4.83
N ALA A 329 -1.55 -22.72 -3.73
CA ALA A 329 -0.44 -23.18 -2.91
C ALA A 329 -0.88 -24.32 -1.98
N SER A 330 0.06 -25.03 -1.36
CA SER A 330 -0.18 -26.02 -0.28
C SER A 330 -0.68 -25.39 1.03
N GLN A 331 -1.46 -24.31 0.93
CA GLN A 331 -2.00 -23.54 2.03
C GLN A 331 -3.23 -24.23 2.59
N GLU A 332 -3.13 -24.63 3.85
CA GLU A 332 -4.24 -25.15 4.64
C GLU A 332 -5.20 -24.01 5.00
N GLN A 333 -6.37 -24.00 4.38
CA GLN A 333 -7.30 -22.87 4.45
C GLN A 333 -7.85 -22.64 5.87
N TYR A 334 -7.86 -23.66 6.73
CA TYR A 334 -8.32 -23.51 8.11
C TYR A 334 -7.45 -22.54 8.92
N TRP A 335 -6.15 -22.36 8.59
CA TRP A 335 -5.31 -21.36 9.26
C TRP A 335 -5.80 -19.94 8.98
N SER A 336 -6.19 -19.67 7.73
CA SER A 336 -6.79 -18.39 7.35
C SER A 336 -8.14 -18.19 8.05
N ALA A 337 -8.97 -19.25 8.12
CA ALA A 337 -10.23 -19.19 8.85
C ALA A 337 -10.05 -18.90 10.35
N TYR A 338 -9.06 -19.51 11.01
CA TYR A 338 -8.74 -19.20 12.41
C TYR A 338 -8.32 -17.74 12.58
N GLY A 339 -7.43 -17.23 11.73
CA GLY A 339 -7.00 -15.83 11.77
C GLY A 339 -8.17 -14.85 11.64
N LEU A 340 -9.05 -15.09 10.67
CA LEU A 340 -10.28 -14.31 10.46
C LEU A 340 -11.23 -14.41 11.64
N ALA A 341 -11.52 -15.63 12.11
CA ALA A 341 -12.44 -15.89 13.22
C ALA A 341 -12.00 -15.17 14.50
N LYS A 342 -10.70 -15.21 14.81
CA LYS A 342 -10.13 -14.46 15.94
C LYS A 342 -10.33 -12.95 15.79
N ALA A 343 -9.98 -12.38 14.62
CA ALA A 343 -10.10 -10.94 14.40
C ALA A 343 -11.56 -10.46 14.46
N PHE A 344 -12.48 -11.20 13.83
CA PHE A 344 -13.90 -10.88 13.83
C PHE A 344 -14.50 -11.00 15.22
N TRP A 345 -14.07 -12.01 15.98
CA TRP A 345 -14.44 -12.11 17.38
C TRP A 345 -13.89 -10.92 18.15
N GLU A 346 -12.60 -10.64 18.17
CA GLU A 346 -12.06 -9.54 18.98
C GLU A 346 -12.67 -8.17 18.67
N LEU A 347 -13.02 -7.92 17.41
CA LEU A 347 -13.63 -6.65 17.03
C LEU A 347 -15.15 -6.65 17.18
N ASP A 348 -15.74 -7.77 17.59
CA ASP A 348 -17.18 -7.98 17.72
C ASP A 348 -17.94 -7.53 16.47
N LEU A 349 -17.54 -8.11 15.33
CA LEU A 349 -17.95 -7.69 13.99
C LEU A 349 -19.47 -7.52 13.88
N ASP A 350 -19.89 -6.32 13.46
CA ASP A 350 -21.29 -5.90 13.31
C ASP A 350 -21.64 -5.48 11.87
N ILE A 351 -20.80 -5.85 10.91
CA ILE A 351 -21.05 -5.75 9.47
C ILE A 351 -20.92 -7.15 8.82
N PRO A 352 -21.67 -7.45 7.75
CA PRO A 352 -21.63 -8.78 7.13
C PRO A 352 -20.26 -9.10 6.55
N ALA A 353 -19.87 -10.38 6.61
CA ALA A 353 -18.68 -10.88 5.96
C ALA A 353 -18.96 -12.10 5.07
N VAL A 354 -18.38 -12.10 3.87
CA VAL A 354 -18.43 -13.23 2.94
C VAL A 354 -17.00 -13.60 2.59
N ILE A 355 -16.61 -14.82 2.93
CA ILE A 355 -15.23 -15.30 2.80
C ILE A 355 -15.22 -16.57 1.93
N ARG A 356 -14.57 -16.51 0.77
CA ARG A 356 -14.25 -17.68 -0.04
C ARG A 356 -12.80 -18.10 0.18
N LEU A 357 -12.62 -19.29 0.74
CA LEU A 357 -11.32 -19.91 0.99
C LEU A 357 -11.21 -21.19 0.16
N GLY A 358 -10.83 -21.06 -1.11
CA GLY A 358 -10.62 -22.22 -1.97
C GLY A 358 -9.27 -22.87 -1.70
N GLY A 359 -9.19 -24.19 -1.53
CA GLY A 359 -7.89 -24.88 -1.40
C GLY A 359 -7.92 -26.14 -0.53
N ASN A 360 -6.78 -26.50 0.06
CA ASN A 360 -6.68 -27.60 1.01
C ASN A 360 -7.55 -27.33 2.23
N THR A 361 -8.23 -28.37 2.73
CA THR A 361 -9.05 -28.34 3.95
C THR A 361 -10.09 -27.20 4.01
N GLU A 362 -10.56 -26.74 2.84
CA GLU A 362 -11.59 -25.69 2.73
C GLU A 362 -12.88 -26.03 3.48
N ASP A 363 -13.27 -27.31 3.55
CA ASP A 363 -14.44 -27.74 4.33
C ASP A 363 -14.34 -27.35 5.82
N ARG A 364 -13.16 -27.59 6.42
CA ARG A 364 -12.90 -27.20 7.81
C ARG A 364 -12.86 -25.69 7.97
N ALA A 365 -12.29 -24.99 6.99
CA ALA A 365 -12.24 -23.53 6.99
C ALA A 365 -13.65 -22.91 7.00
N VAL A 366 -14.54 -23.43 6.15
CA VAL A 366 -15.95 -23.01 6.09
C VAL A 366 -16.68 -23.31 7.39
N ASP A 367 -16.49 -24.51 7.97
CA ASP A 367 -17.09 -24.87 9.26
C ASP A 367 -16.68 -23.91 10.40
N ILE A 368 -15.38 -23.57 10.51
CA ILE A 368 -14.89 -22.61 11.51
C ILE A 368 -15.61 -21.26 11.39
N LEU A 369 -15.73 -20.73 10.16
CA LEU A 369 -16.39 -19.44 9.91
C LEU A 369 -17.89 -19.48 10.24
N GLN A 370 -18.58 -20.56 9.86
CA GLN A 370 -20.01 -20.74 10.15
C GLN A 370 -20.29 -20.89 11.65
N ARG A 371 -19.45 -21.64 12.38
CA ARG A 371 -19.56 -21.76 13.84
C ARG A 371 -19.28 -20.40 14.51
N MET A 372 -18.25 -19.68 14.06
CA MET A 372 -17.92 -18.35 14.59
C MET A 372 -19.03 -17.33 14.35
N SER A 373 -19.72 -17.38 13.21
CA SER A 373 -20.83 -16.47 12.91
C SER A 373 -21.91 -16.45 13.98
N LYS A 374 -22.11 -17.55 14.72
CA LYS A 374 -23.12 -17.65 15.81
C LYS A 374 -22.74 -16.83 17.05
N LEU A 375 -21.49 -16.41 17.16
CA LEU A 375 -20.94 -15.63 18.27
C LEU A 375 -20.80 -14.13 17.93
N LEU A 376 -21.21 -13.72 16.73
CA LEU A 376 -21.04 -12.36 16.20
C LEU A 376 -22.40 -11.66 16.02
N ARG A 377 -22.36 -10.33 15.84
CA ARG A 377 -23.56 -9.50 15.66
C ARG A 377 -24.00 -9.38 14.21
N ALA A 378 -23.18 -9.83 13.28
CA ALA A 378 -23.46 -9.85 11.85
C ALA A 378 -23.12 -11.22 11.25
N PRO A 379 -23.78 -11.61 10.14
CA PRO A 379 -23.54 -12.88 9.50
C PRO A 379 -22.14 -12.94 8.89
N VAL A 380 -21.47 -14.07 9.11
CA VAL A 380 -20.21 -14.45 8.46
C VAL A 380 -20.42 -15.76 7.71
N GLU A 381 -20.29 -15.71 6.38
CA GLU A 381 -20.51 -16.87 5.51
C GLU A 381 -19.19 -17.33 4.86
N GLY A 382 -18.90 -18.63 4.97
CA GLY A 382 -17.76 -19.28 4.34
C GLY A 382 -18.14 -20.01 3.05
N TYR A 383 -17.30 -19.91 2.02
CA TYR A 383 -17.48 -20.50 0.70
C TYR A 383 -16.21 -21.23 0.21
N ARG A 384 -16.40 -22.19 -0.69
CA ARG A 384 -15.35 -23.10 -1.21
C ARG A 384 -14.86 -22.69 -2.59
N LYS A 385 -13.86 -23.39 -3.12
CA LYS A 385 -13.34 -23.16 -4.48
C LYS A 385 -14.39 -23.29 -5.58
N THR A 386 -15.41 -24.15 -5.39
CA THR A 386 -16.50 -24.38 -6.35
C THR A 386 -17.50 -23.24 -6.43
N ASP A 387 -17.55 -22.40 -5.41
CA ASP A 387 -18.37 -21.20 -5.39
C ASP A 387 -17.65 -20.11 -6.16
N THR A 388 -18.27 -19.56 -7.19
CA THR A 388 -17.61 -18.57 -8.04
C THR A 388 -17.54 -17.20 -7.35
N PRO A 389 -16.51 -16.37 -7.63
CA PRO A 389 -16.44 -15.00 -7.10
C PRO A 389 -17.70 -14.16 -7.38
N ALA A 390 -18.32 -14.33 -8.54
CA ALA A 390 -19.54 -13.62 -8.91
C ALA A 390 -20.74 -14.01 -8.02
N MET A 391 -20.91 -15.31 -7.75
CA MET A 391 -21.98 -15.80 -6.87
C MET A 391 -21.84 -15.26 -5.46
N ILE A 392 -20.64 -15.35 -4.87
CA ILE A 392 -20.40 -14.87 -3.51
C ILE A 392 -20.49 -13.34 -3.42
N ALA A 393 -20.13 -12.60 -4.47
CA ALA A 393 -20.29 -11.14 -4.50
C ALA A 393 -21.78 -10.75 -4.57
N GLY A 394 -22.59 -11.50 -5.30
CA GLY A 394 -24.05 -11.37 -5.29
C GLY A 394 -24.62 -11.60 -3.90
N ARG A 395 -24.21 -12.70 -3.23
CA ARG A 395 -24.63 -12.98 -1.86
C ARG A 395 -24.19 -11.91 -0.86
N PHE A 396 -22.96 -11.42 -0.99
CA PHE A 396 -22.47 -10.31 -0.19
C PHE A 396 -23.37 -9.07 -0.34
N ALA A 397 -23.82 -8.77 -1.56
CA ALA A 397 -24.71 -7.65 -1.81
C ALA A 397 -26.06 -7.79 -1.08
N GLU A 398 -26.66 -8.99 -1.08
CA GLU A 398 -27.89 -9.29 -0.35
C GLU A 398 -27.74 -9.08 1.16
N LEU A 399 -26.61 -9.51 1.72
CA LEU A 399 -26.32 -9.36 3.15
C LEU A 399 -26.12 -7.90 3.54
N VAL A 400 -25.41 -7.12 2.72
CA VAL A 400 -25.22 -5.68 2.96
C VAL A 400 -26.56 -4.93 2.86
N GLU A 401 -27.41 -5.26 1.89
CA GLU A 401 -28.75 -4.69 1.76
C GLU A 401 -29.60 -5.00 3.00
N SER A 402 -29.56 -6.26 3.46
CA SER A 402 -30.27 -6.72 4.66
C SER A 402 -29.77 -6.05 5.96
N ALA A 403 -28.50 -5.62 6.00
CA ALA A 403 -27.91 -4.92 7.13
C ALA A 403 -28.38 -3.45 7.27
N GLY A 404 -29.22 -2.96 6.35
CA GLY A 404 -29.94 -1.69 6.53
C GLY A 404 -29.05 -0.44 6.59
N GLY A 405 -27.88 -0.47 5.96
CA GLY A 405 -26.96 0.66 5.92
C GLY A 405 -26.04 0.81 7.14
N ALA A 406 -25.88 -0.26 7.94
CA ALA A 406 -24.87 -0.32 8.99
C ALA A 406 -23.47 0.01 8.43
N LYS A 407 -22.72 0.81 9.18
CA LYS A 407 -21.35 1.20 8.85
C LYS A 407 -20.41 0.86 9.98
N TRP A 408 -19.31 0.23 9.60
CA TRP A 408 -18.27 -0.18 10.51
C TRP A 408 -17.61 1.03 11.19
N LYS A 409 -17.47 0.91 12.51
CA LYS A 409 -16.68 1.82 13.33
C LYS A 409 -15.47 1.07 13.87
N PRO A 410 -14.23 1.47 13.54
CA PRO A 410 -13.03 0.91 14.12
C PRO A 410 -13.09 1.03 15.64
N ARG A 411 -12.61 0.00 16.34
CA ARG A 411 -12.64 -0.06 17.80
C ARG A 411 -11.51 -0.96 18.33
N PRO A 412 -11.02 -0.72 19.55
CA PRO A 412 -10.07 -1.61 20.20
C PRO A 412 -10.62 -3.05 20.33
N PRO A 413 -9.76 -4.07 20.37
CA PRO A 413 -10.19 -5.44 20.55
C PRO A 413 -10.82 -5.65 21.93
N ARG A 414 -11.85 -6.48 22.01
CA ARG A 414 -12.36 -6.96 23.31
C ARG A 414 -11.30 -7.83 23.98
N VAL A 415 -11.03 -7.51 25.25
CA VAL A 415 -10.17 -8.31 26.11
C VAL A 415 -11.06 -9.03 27.14
N PRO A 416 -10.98 -10.36 27.28
CA PRO A 416 -11.74 -11.09 28.30
C PRO A 416 -11.47 -10.54 29.71
N LYS A 417 -12.50 -10.50 30.56
CA LYS A 417 -12.40 -9.94 31.91
C LYS A 417 -11.31 -10.61 32.75
N PHE A 418 -11.17 -11.94 32.60
CA PHE A 418 -10.21 -12.72 33.39
C PHE A 418 -8.76 -12.29 33.20
N VAL A 419 -8.40 -11.68 32.06
CA VAL A 419 -7.04 -11.17 31.81
C VAL A 419 -6.55 -10.21 32.90
N LYS A 420 -7.47 -9.50 33.57
CA LYS A 420 -7.16 -8.58 34.68
C LYS A 420 -7.27 -9.21 36.07
N ASP A 421 -7.72 -10.46 36.15
CA ASP A 421 -7.93 -11.15 37.41
C ASP A 421 -6.60 -11.68 37.97
N PRO A 422 -6.39 -11.65 39.31
CA PRO A 422 -5.18 -12.18 39.93
C PRO A 422 -4.94 -13.68 39.71
N SER A 423 -5.98 -14.43 39.32
CA SER A 423 -5.88 -15.86 39.00
C SER A 423 -5.25 -16.13 37.63
N SER A 424 -5.02 -15.10 36.82
CA SER A 424 -4.52 -15.27 35.47
C SER A 424 -3.02 -15.50 35.40
N THR A 425 -2.65 -16.53 34.65
CA THR A 425 -1.26 -16.82 34.30
C THR A 425 -1.00 -16.37 32.87
N MET A 426 0.15 -15.73 32.68
CA MET A 426 0.57 -15.18 31.39
C MET A 426 1.83 -15.90 30.88
N PHE A 427 1.80 -16.33 29.62
CA PHE A 427 2.96 -16.87 28.91
C PHE A 427 3.29 -15.97 27.71
N PRO A 428 4.53 -15.46 27.59
CA PRO A 428 4.89 -14.59 26.45
C PRO A 428 4.91 -15.38 25.14
N VAL A 429 4.49 -14.73 24.05
CA VAL A 429 4.67 -15.21 22.67
C VAL A 429 5.21 -14.10 21.77
N LYS A 430 5.58 -14.40 20.52
CA LYS A 430 6.08 -13.36 19.61
C LYS A 430 4.98 -12.33 19.34
N ASN A 431 5.25 -11.08 19.72
CA ASN A 431 4.35 -9.94 19.59
C ASN A 431 3.00 -10.17 20.31
N GLY A 432 3.03 -10.69 21.54
CA GLY A 432 1.83 -10.89 22.34
C GLY A 432 2.04 -11.78 23.57
N CYS A 433 0.94 -12.29 24.12
CA CYS A 433 0.97 -13.22 25.24
C CYS A 433 -0.27 -14.13 25.27
N VAL A 434 -0.14 -15.31 25.86
CA VAL A 434 -1.26 -16.19 26.20
C VAL A 434 -1.64 -15.95 27.64
N TRP A 435 -2.93 -15.73 27.88
CA TRP A 435 -3.53 -15.62 29.20
C TRP A 435 -4.38 -16.85 29.48
N ILE A 436 -4.20 -17.42 30.67
CA ILE A 436 -4.96 -18.58 31.14
C ILE A 436 -5.54 -18.27 32.52
N ASP A 437 -6.85 -18.42 32.69
CA ASP A 437 -7.50 -18.31 34.00
C ASP A 437 -7.26 -19.58 34.82
N THR A 438 -6.30 -19.52 35.74
CA THR A 438 -5.92 -20.68 36.56
C THR A 438 -7.07 -21.13 37.47
N ALA A 439 -8.02 -20.25 37.81
CA ALA A 439 -9.20 -20.64 38.58
C ALA A 439 -10.15 -21.56 37.78
N LYS A 440 -10.13 -21.45 36.45
CA LYS A 440 -10.91 -22.29 35.52
C LYS A 440 -10.10 -23.45 34.91
N TRP A 441 -8.83 -23.60 35.29
CA TRP A 441 -7.93 -24.60 34.71
C TRP A 441 -8.50 -26.03 34.77
N PRO A 442 -9.04 -26.52 35.90
CA PRO A 442 -9.61 -27.87 35.96
C PRO A 442 -10.74 -28.12 34.95
N GLN A 443 -11.48 -27.08 34.57
CA GLN A 443 -12.61 -27.16 33.63
C GLN A 443 -12.16 -27.06 32.18
N ILE A 444 -11.11 -26.26 31.88
CA ILE A 444 -10.66 -26.01 30.51
C ILE A 444 -9.48 -26.88 30.07
N ARG A 445 -8.72 -27.45 31.02
CA ARG A 445 -7.46 -28.17 30.79
C ARG A 445 -7.50 -29.11 29.60
N SER A 446 -8.44 -30.07 29.60
CA SER A 446 -8.46 -31.14 28.58
C SER A 446 -8.64 -30.58 27.16
N ALA A 447 -9.44 -29.52 27.02
CA ALA A 447 -9.63 -28.84 25.75
C ALA A 447 -8.37 -28.05 25.35
N ILE A 448 -7.74 -27.33 26.29
CA ILE A 448 -6.53 -26.56 26.01
C ILE A 448 -5.35 -27.46 25.64
N GLU A 449 -5.13 -28.57 26.36
CA GLU A 449 -4.11 -29.57 26.04
C GLU A 449 -4.30 -30.11 24.61
N THR A 450 -5.55 -30.45 24.26
CA THR A 450 -5.90 -30.98 22.93
C THR A 450 -5.76 -29.94 21.82
N HIS A 451 -6.37 -28.76 21.97
CA HIS A 451 -6.45 -27.76 20.91
C HIS A 451 -5.13 -27.01 20.71
N SER A 452 -4.30 -26.91 21.75
CA SER A 452 -2.95 -26.36 21.63
C SER A 452 -1.95 -27.35 21.03
N GLY A 453 -2.32 -28.62 20.82
CA GLY A 453 -1.39 -29.65 20.38
C GLY A 453 -0.31 -29.93 21.43
N GLU A 454 -0.73 -29.98 22.69
CA GLU A 454 0.14 -30.18 23.87
C GLU A 454 1.20 -29.08 24.07
N LEU A 455 1.00 -27.88 23.50
CA LEU A 455 1.87 -26.72 23.77
C LEU A 455 1.67 -26.18 25.19
N ILE A 456 0.44 -26.25 25.69
CA ILE A 456 0.07 -25.94 27.07
C ILE A 456 -0.37 -27.23 27.74
N VAL A 457 0.25 -27.55 28.86
CA VAL A 457 0.09 -28.81 29.60
C VAL A 457 -0.13 -28.55 31.09
N ASP A 458 -0.67 -29.53 31.79
CA ASP A 458 -0.70 -29.50 33.25
C ASP A 458 0.66 -29.85 33.86
N HIS A 459 1.15 -28.98 34.74
CA HIS A 459 2.27 -29.29 35.62
C HIS A 459 1.88 -29.03 37.07
N ALA A 460 1.71 -30.11 37.83
CA ALA A 460 1.31 -30.07 39.24
C ALA A 460 0.00 -29.30 39.50
N GLY A 461 -1.01 -29.46 38.62
CA GLY A 461 -2.32 -28.83 38.78
C GLY A 461 -2.42 -27.37 38.31
N ALA A 462 -1.39 -26.86 37.62
CA ALA A 462 -1.37 -25.54 37.03
C ALA A 462 -0.98 -25.60 35.54
N PRO A 463 -1.43 -24.64 34.72
CA PRO A 463 -1.00 -24.57 33.32
C PRO A 463 0.50 -24.28 33.24
N ALA A 464 1.19 -24.96 32.31
CA ALA A 464 2.59 -24.78 32.00
C ALA A 464 2.83 -24.98 30.49
N THR A 465 4.00 -24.55 30.01
CA THR A 465 4.37 -24.70 28.60
C THR A 465 5.21 -25.97 28.43
N SER A 466 4.95 -26.76 27.38
CA SER A 466 5.76 -27.96 27.07
C SER A 466 7.07 -27.63 26.37
N LEU A 467 7.17 -26.42 25.80
CA LEU A 467 8.34 -25.91 25.11
C LEU A 467 9.01 -24.77 25.88
N PRO A 468 10.32 -24.52 25.65
CA PRO A 468 10.98 -23.29 26.06
C PRO A 468 10.31 -22.05 25.48
N SER A 469 10.44 -20.91 26.18
CA SER A 469 9.75 -19.66 25.82
C SER A 469 10.06 -19.17 24.40
N GLU A 470 11.29 -19.35 23.90
CA GLU A 470 11.68 -18.90 22.55
C GLU A 470 11.00 -19.74 21.45
N GLU A 471 10.89 -21.06 21.66
CA GLU A 471 10.22 -21.95 20.71
C GLU A 471 8.71 -21.74 20.73
N LEU A 472 8.11 -21.65 21.92
CA LEU A 472 6.68 -21.35 22.07
C LEU A 472 6.30 -20.02 21.40
N ALA A 473 7.18 -19.02 21.46
CA ALA A 473 6.95 -17.73 20.83
C ALA A 473 6.70 -17.82 19.31
N THR A 474 7.17 -18.89 18.66
CA THR A 474 6.95 -19.14 17.22
C THR A 474 5.66 -19.90 16.90
N LYS A 475 4.96 -20.42 17.92
CA LYS A 475 3.74 -21.26 17.82
C LYS A 475 2.44 -20.46 17.88
N ASP A 476 2.50 -19.25 17.34
CA ASP A 476 1.38 -18.31 17.36
C ASP A 476 0.14 -18.84 16.62
N SER A 477 0.31 -19.64 15.57
CA SER A 477 -0.80 -20.17 14.78
C SER A 477 -1.58 -21.25 15.55
N GLU A 478 -0.87 -22.18 16.17
CA GLU A 478 -1.45 -23.24 17.00
C GLU A 478 -2.17 -22.68 18.23
N LEU A 479 -1.54 -21.72 18.92
CA LEU A 479 -2.15 -21.04 20.07
C LEU A 479 -3.38 -20.21 19.64
N LEU A 480 -3.36 -19.63 18.44
CA LEU A 480 -4.49 -18.90 17.87
C LEU A 480 -5.65 -19.86 17.56
N ALA A 481 -5.38 -21.02 16.98
CA ALA A 481 -6.39 -22.05 16.76
C ALA A 481 -6.98 -22.55 18.09
N CYS A 482 -6.15 -22.76 19.12
CA CYS A 482 -6.59 -23.11 20.46
C CYS A 482 -7.55 -22.07 21.05
N ASP A 483 -7.20 -20.79 20.90
CA ASP A 483 -8.00 -19.66 21.34
C ASP A 483 -9.37 -19.62 20.63
N VAL A 484 -9.42 -19.89 19.32
CA VAL A 484 -10.67 -19.93 18.56
C VAL A 484 -11.50 -21.17 18.93
N GLU A 485 -10.93 -22.37 18.95
CA GLU A 485 -11.68 -23.60 19.26
C GLU A 485 -12.24 -23.59 20.68
N SER A 486 -11.49 -23.07 21.66
CA SER A 486 -11.98 -22.91 23.03
C SER A 486 -13.27 -22.07 23.07
N ARG A 487 -13.30 -20.97 22.31
CA ARG A 487 -14.50 -20.13 22.20
C ARG A 487 -15.64 -20.83 21.48
N LEU A 488 -15.36 -21.53 20.39
CA LEU A 488 -16.37 -22.30 19.66
C LEU A 488 -16.98 -23.41 20.53
N ALA A 489 -16.22 -23.92 21.51
CA ALA A 489 -16.68 -24.87 22.52
C ALA A 489 -17.39 -24.20 23.72
N GLY A 490 -17.50 -22.87 23.76
CA GLY A 490 -18.09 -22.13 24.88
C GLY A 490 -17.23 -22.12 26.15
N LEU A 491 -15.93 -22.41 26.02
CA LEU A 491 -14.97 -22.41 27.11
C LEU A 491 -14.36 -21.00 27.27
N GLU A 492 -14.48 -20.45 28.47
CA GLU A 492 -13.81 -19.22 28.86
C GLU A 492 -12.59 -19.54 29.73
N GLY A 493 -11.53 -18.75 29.61
CA GLY A 493 -10.32 -18.88 30.45
C GLY A 493 -9.04 -19.15 29.66
N PHE A 494 -9.08 -19.08 28.33
CA PHE A 494 -7.89 -19.03 27.47
C PHE A 494 -8.03 -17.85 26.52
N TYR A 495 -6.98 -17.04 26.39
CA TYR A 495 -6.95 -15.88 25.51
C TYR A 495 -5.56 -15.66 24.96
N LEU A 496 -5.41 -15.70 23.63
CA LEU A 496 -4.18 -15.28 22.99
C LEU A 496 -4.27 -13.78 22.67
N GLU A 497 -3.47 -12.94 23.28
CA GLU A 497 -3.34 -11.53 22.90
C GLU A 497 -2.24 -11.39 21.84
N LEU A 498 -2.53 -10.72 20.73
CA LEU A 498 -1.54 -10.45 19.67
C LEU A 498 -1.53 -8.95 19.33
N ASP A 499 -0.37 -8.35 19.50
CA ASP A 499 -0.13 -6.93 19.28
C ASP A 499 0.10 -6.60 17.80
N ILE A 500 -0.32 -5.39 17.45
CA ILE A 500 -0.05 -4.71 16.18
C ILE A 500 0.38 -3.28 16.52
N PRO A 501 1.69 -3.05 16.71
CA PRO A 501 2.22 -1.74 17.13
C PRO A 501 1.69 -0.60 16.24
N GLY A 502 1.23 0.49 16.87
CA GLY A 502 0.67 1.68 16.20
C GLY A 502 -0.78 1.57 15.74
N LEU A 503 -1.39 0.37 15.69
CA LEU A 503 -2.76 0.23 15.18
C LEU A 503 -3.82 0.80 16.13
N ASP A 504 -3.68 0.52 17.43
CA ASP A 504 -4.66 0.97 18.43
C ASP A 504 -4.65 2.52 18.57
N GLU A 505 -3.48 3.14 18.43
CA GLU A 505 -3.32 4.60 18.40
C GLU A 505 -4.04 5.23 17.19
N LEU A 506 -3.96 4.59 16.02
CA LEU A 506 -4.60 5.07 14.79
C LEU A 506 -6.13 5.05 14.87
N ILE A 507 -6.71 4.05 15.55
CA ILE A 507 -8.17 3.91 15.72
C ILE A 507 -8.72 4.74 16.90
N GLY A 508 -7.88 5.56 17.53
CA GLY A 508 -8.26 6.42 18.67
C GLY A 508 -8.41 5.67 19.99
N GLY A 509 -7.85 4.47 20.11
CA GLY A 509 -7.78 3.71 21.35
C GLY A 509 -6.47 3.96 22.07
N THR A 510 -6.45 4.87 23.05
CA THR A 510 -5.40 4.81 24.09
C THR A 510 -5.64 3.54 24.92
N ARG A 511 -4.65 2.65 24.96
CA ARG A 511 -4.63 1.48 25.85
C ARG A 511 -4.63 1.88 27.32
#